data_AF-A0A936JGC3-F1
#
_entry.id   AF-A0A936JGC3-F1
#
_cell.length_a   1.000
_cell.length_b   1.000
_cell.length_c   1.000
_cell.angle_alpha   90.00
_cell.angle_beta   90.00
_cell.angle_gamma   90.00
#
_symmetry.space_group_name_H-M   'P 1'
#
loop_
_entity.id
_entity.type
_entity.pdbx_description
1 polymer ?
#
loop_
_entity_poly.entity_id
_entity_poly.type
_entity_poly.pdbx_seq_one_letter_code
_entity_poly.pdbx_strand_id
1 'polypeptide(L)'
;MNFKETTLDYGEIEQGSEPLRKFKFTNTGDAPLIISNASGSCGCTVPEWPKEPIAPGKSSTIDVRYDTNRPGAFTKTVTLTSNEEGKTKVLTIKGIVKTKPQPESAPAIQNSPLGAPQKSNVKG
;
A
#
# COMPACT_ATOMS: atom_id res chain seq x y z
N MET A 1 -4.77 22.85 10.63
CA MET A 1 -4.32 21.52 11.08
C MET A 1 -2.83 21.45 10.86
N ASN A 2 -2.10 20.87 11.80
CA ASN A 2 -0.66 20.71 11.72
C ASN A 2 -0.29 19.23 11.88
N PHE A 3 0.44 18.68 10.92
CA PHE A 3 0.93 17.31 10.95
C PHE A 3 2.30 17.24 11.63
N LYS A 4 2.58 16.12 12.33
CA LYS A 4 3.94 15.84 12.82
C LYS A 4 4.92 15.63 11.67
N GLU A 5 4.43 15.01 10.59
CA GLU A 5 5.15 14.75 9.36
C GLU A 5 4.16 14.70 8.20
N THR A 6 4.57 15.17 7.03
CA THR A 6 3.76 15.10 5.79
C THR A 6 4.28 14.04 4.83
N THR A 7 5.38 13.36 5.16
CA THR A 7 5.93 12.25 4.39
C THR A 7 6.23 11.09 5.31
N LEU A 8 5.67 9.91 5.03
CA LEU A 8 5.94 8.66 5.73
C LEU A 8 6.67 7.69 4.79
N ASP A 9 7.81 7.19 5.26
CA ASP A 9 8.54 6.11 4.57
C ASP A 9 8.17 4.76 5.18
N TYR A 10 7.72 3.83 4.34
CA TYR A 10 7.45 2.46 4.73
C TYR A 10 8.74 1.64 4.85
N GLY A 11 9.84 2.13 4.27
CA GLY A 11 11.07 1.38 4.08
C GLY A 11 10.88 0.27 3.05
N GLU A 12 11.57 -0.84 3.26
CA GLU A 12 11.33 -2.08 2.54
C GLU A 12 10.29 -2.93 3.30
N ILE A 13 9.21 -3.30 2.62
CA ILE A 13 8.13 -4.13 3.17
C ILE A 13 7.92 -5.36 2.30
N GLU A 14 7.48 -6.47 2.88
CA GLU A 14 7.21 -7.69 2.12
C GLU A 14 5.87 -7.64 1.39
N GLN A 15 5.78 -8.34 0.27
CA GLN A 15 4.52 -8.57 -0.42
C GLN A 15 3.48 -9.24 0.50
N GLY A 16 2.31 -8.63 0.61
CA GLY A 16 1.22 -9.09 1.48
C GLY A 16 1.44 -8.84 2.98
N SER A 17 2.42 -8.01 3.36
CA SER A 17 2.59 -7.55 4.74
C SER A 17 1.54 -6.49 5.14
N GLU A 18 1.43 -6.22 6.45
CA GLU A 18 0.50 -5.23 7.01
C GLU A 18 0.82 -3.80 6.52
N PRO A 19 -0.08 -3.19 5.72
CA PRO A 19 0.20 -1.94 5.04
C PRO A 19 -0.12 -0.68 5.86
N LEU A 20 -0.69 -0.78 7.07
CA LEU A 20 -1.16 0.41 7.78
C LEU A 20 -0.01 1.33 8.26
N ARG A 21 -0.09 2.60 7.90
CA ARG A 21 0.70 3.70 8.49
C ARG A 21 -0.21 4.86 8.90
N LYS A 22 0.24 5.69 9.84
CA LYS A 22 -0.60 6.72 10.47
C LYS A 22 0.09 8.08 10.48
N PHE A 23 -0.51 9.07 9.83
CA PHE A 23 -0.13 10.46 9.97
C PHE A 23 -0.84 11.08 11.19
N LYS A 24 -0.07 11.53 12.18
CA LYS A 24 -0.61 12.24 13.35
C LYS A 24 -0.71 13.73 13.07
N PHE A 25 -1.84 14.34 13.39
CA PHE A 25 -2.05 15.78 13.30
C PHE A 25 -2.75 16.35 14.51
N THR A 26 -2.70 17.66 14.65
CA THR A 26 -3.43 18.45 15.65
C THR A 26 -4.25 19.52 14.95
N ASN A 27 -5.49 19.74 15.40
CA ASN A 27 -6.25 20.92 15.02
C ASN A 27 -5.65 22.14 15.72
N THR A 28 -5.03 23.03 14.96
CA THR A 28 -4.36 24.25 15.45
C THR A 28 -5.18 25.51 15.23
N GLY A 29 -6.38 25.38 14.66
CA GLY A 29 -7.32 26.50 14.52
C GLY A 29 -8.15 26.71 15.78
N ASP A 30 -9.01 27.72 15.71
CA ASP A 30 -9.91 28.17 16.77
C ASP A 30 -11.34 27.57 16.67
N ALA A 31 -11.64 26.84 15.60
CA ALA A 31 -12.92 26.16 15.39
C ALA A 31 -12.77 24.64 15.24
N PRO A 32 -13.85 23.84 15.40
CA PRO A 32 -13.84 22.42 15.10
C PRO A 32 -13.42 22.14 13.64
N LEU A 33 -12.44 21.26 13.48
CA LEU A 33 -11.93 20.82 12.19
C LEU A 33 -12.78 19.66 11.66
N ILE A 34 -13.22 19.77 10.41
CA ILE A 34 -13.99 18.74 9.71
C ILE A 34 -13.25 18.38 8.42
N ILE A 35 -12.93 17.10 8.25
CA ILE A 35 -12.31 16.56 7.04
C ILE A 35 -13.42 15.98 6.16
N SER A 36 -13.74 16.68 5.08
CA SER A 36 -14.83 16.31 4.17
C SER A 36 -14.43 15.23 3.18
N ASN A 37 -13.14 15.16 2.81
CA ASN A 37 -12.64 14.17 1.87
C ASN A 37 -11.18 13.79 2.16
N ALA A 38 -10.83 12.53 1.91
CA ALA A 38 -9.46 12.07 1.75
C ALA A 38 -9.40 11.14 0.55
N SER A 39 -8.48 11.39 -0.38
CA SER A 39 -8.30 10.55 -1.56
C SER A 39 -6.83 10.25 -1.82
N GLY A 40 -6.52 8.98 -2.10
CA GLY A 40 -5.21 8.59 -2.60
C GLY A 40 -5.03 8.96 -4.07
N SER A 41 -3.78 9.05 -4.53
CA SER A 41 -3.44 9.32 -5.94
C SER A 41 -3.86 8.20 -6.89
N CYS A 42 -4.01 6.96 -6.40
CA CYS A 42 -4.61 5.83 -7.09
C CYS A 42 -5.38 4.94 -6.11
N GLY A 43 -6.25 4.05 -6.62
CA GLY A 43 -6.97 3.04 -5.81
C GLY A 43 -6.06 2.04 -5.08
N CYS A 44 -4.76 2.12 -5.32
CA CYS A 44 -3.68 1.43 -4.62
C CYS A 44 -3.40 1.99 -3.20
N THR A 45 -3.97 3.14 -2.85
CA THR A 45 -3.71 3.87 -1.60
C THR A 45 -5.03 4.29 -1.00
N VAL A 46 -5.38 3.71 0.14
CA VAL A 46 -6.66 3.87 0.79
C VAL A 46 -6.48 4.65 2.09
N PRO A 47 -6.93 5.91 2.16
CA PRO A 47 -6.94 6.68 3.40
C PRO A 47 -8.21 6.43 4.23
N GLU A 48 -8.05 6.36 5.54
CA GLU A 48 -9.11 6.38 6.55
C GLU A 48 -8.90 7.59 7.47
N TRP A 49 -9.98 8.28 7.82
CA TRP A 49 -9.92 9.54 8.56
C TRP A 49 -11.09 9.68 9.53
N PRO A 50 -10.94 10.47 10.61
CA PRO A 50 -12.03 10.75 11.54
C PRO A 50 -13.20 11.46 10.84
N LYS A 51 -14.41 10.95 11.07
CA LYS A 51 -15.65 11.54 10.54
C LYS A 51 -16.29 12.55 11.49
N GLU A 52 -15.90 12.51 12.75
CA GLU A 52 -16.36 13.44 13.77
C GLU A 52 -15.51 14.73 13.76
N PRO A 53 -16.10 15.89 14.12
CA PRO A 53 -15.35 17.13 14.25
C PRO A 53 -14.24 17.04 15.30
N ILE A 54 -13.03 17.49 14.95
CA ILE A 54 -11.88 17.53 15.86
C ILE A 54 -11.81 18.92 16.51
N ALA A 55 -12.04 19.00 17.82
CA ALA A 55 -12.00 20.27 18.55
C ALA A 55 -10.61 20.96 18.50
N PRO A 56 -10.55 22.29 18.67
CA PRO A 56 -9.29 23.04 18.80
C PRO A 56 -8.31 22.40 19.80
N GLY A 57 -7.04 22.31 19.42
CA GLY A 57 -5.97 21.72 20.24
C GLY A 57 -5.98 20.19 20.33
N LYS A 58 -7.00 19.50 19.81
CA LYS A 58 -7.05 18.03 19.81
C LYS A 58 -6.29 17.42 18.65
N SER A 59 -5.72 16.25 18.90
CA SER A 59 -5.00 15.46 17.90
C SER A 59 -5.82 14.28 17.41
N SER A 60 -5.57 13.88 16.16
CA SER A 60 -6.13 12.67 15.55
C SER A 60 -5.18 12.10 14.49
N THR A 61 -5.59 11.05 13.78
CA THR A 61 -4.78 10.39 12.75
C THR A 61 -5.48 10.29 11.40
N ILE A 62 -4.67 10.29 10.34
CA ILE A 62 -5.04 9.77 9.02
C ILE A 62 -4.32 8.44 8.85
N ASP A 63 -5.10 7.39 8.75
CA ASP A 63 -4.64 6.04 8.52
C ASP A 63 -4.51 5.83 7.02
N VAL A 64 -3.40 5.26 6.55
CA VAL A 64 -3.14 5.03 5.12
C VAL A 64 -2.69 3.60 4.93
N ARG A 65 -3.38 2.89 4.03
CA ARG A 65 -3.00 1.54 3.58
C ARG A 65 -2.60 1.57 2.12
N TYR A 66 -1.43 1.03 1.82
CA TYR A 66 -0.96 0.79 0.45
C TYR A 66 -1.18 -0.67 0.04
N ASP A 67 -1.51 -0.91 -1.23
CA ASP A 67 -1.60 -2.26 -1.79
C ASP A 67 -0.22 -2.92 -1.92
N THR A 68 0.14 -3.75 -0.94
CA THR A 68 1.43 -4.46 -0.87
C THR A 68 1.53 -5.63 -1.84
N ASN A 69 0.54 -5.87 -2.72
CA ASN A 69 0.65 -6.84 -3.80
C ASN A 69 1.30 -6.26 -5.07
N ARG A 70 1.91 -5.09 -4.96
CA ARG A 70 2.59 -4.38 -6.05
C ARG A 70 4.09 -4.28 -5.75
N PRO A 71 4.89 -5.31 -6.08
CA PRO A 71 6.34 -5.27 -5.92
C PRO A 71 6.97 -4.07 -6.61
N GLY A 72 8.03 -3.53 -6.00
CA GLY A 72 8.79 -2.38 -6.51
C GLY A 72 8.68 -1.13 -5.64
N ALA A 73 9.40 -0.09 -6.05
CA ALA A 73 9.39 1.20 -5.38
C ALA A 73 8.08 1.95 -5.64
N PHE A 74 7.57 2.64 -4.63
CA PHE A 74 6.39 3.48 -4.75
C PHE A 74 6.59 4.84 -4.08
N THR A 75 5.99 5.86 -4.68
CA THR A 75 5.72 7.17 -4.07
C THR A 75 4.29 7.54 -4.44
N LYS A 76 3.45 7.78 -3.44
CA LYS A 76 2.01 8.08 -3.61
C LYS A 76 1.60 9.23 -2.72
N THR A 77 0.54 9.92 -3.09
CA THR A 77 0.00 11.03 -2.32
C THR A 77 -1.40 10.74 -1.80
N VAL A 78 -1.73 11.34 -0.66
CA VAL A 78 -3.09 11.41 -0.10
C VAL A 78 -3.44 12.89 0.01
N THR A 79 -4.52 13.29 -0.65
CA THR A 79 -5.03 14.65 -0.60
C THR A 79 -6.24 14.72 0.32
N LEU A 80 -6.14 15.56 1.34
CA LEU A 80 -7.20 15.83 2.30
C LEU A 80 -7.88 17.15 1.95
N THR A 81 -9.20 17.19 2.06
CA THR A 81 -10.00 18.42 1.97
C THR A 81 -10.70 18.65 3.31
N SER A 82 -10.66 19.89 3.81
CA SER A 82 -11.26 20.28 5.09
C SER A 82 -11.93 21.65 5.03
N ASN A 83 -12.55 22.05 6.13
CA ASN A 83 -13.16 23.37 6.32
C ASN A 83 -12.17 24.50 6.66
N GLU A 84 -10.87 24.22 6.74
CA GLU A 84 -9.85 25.25 7.03
C GLU A 84 -9.58 26.16 5.81
N GLU A 85 -9.11 27.38 6.07
CA GLU A 85 -8.63 28.28 5.04
C GLU A 85 -7.44 27.65 4.27
N GLY A 86 -7.47 27.71 2.94
CA GLY A 86 -6.52 26.96 2.11
C GLY A 86 -6.84 25.47 1.92
N LYS A 87 -7.99 24.98 2.43
CA LYS A 87 -8.79 23.76 2.20
C LYS A 87 -8.11 22.41 1.95
N THR A 88 -6.97 22.32 1.28
CA THR A 88 -6.29 21.08 0.90
C THR A 88 -4.95 20.88 1.59
N LYS A 89 -4.70 19.64 2.03
CA LYS A 89 -3.39 19.18 2.52
C LYS A 89 -2.97 17.93 1.78
N VAL A 90 -1.70 17.87 1.37
CA VAL A 90 -1.13 16.72 0.66
C VAL A 90 -0.15 16.02 1.57
N LEU A 91 -0.33 14.71 1.73
CA LEU A 91 0.55 13.81 2.46
C LEU A 91 1.19 12.84 1.46
N THR A 92 2.44 12.45 1.70
CA THR A 92 3.21 11.57 0.82
C THR A 92 3.56 10.28 1.54
N ILE A 93 3.34 9.14 0.89
CA ILE A 93 3.90 7.87 1.32
C ILE A 93 4.92 7.39 0.30
N LYS A 94 5.97 6.73 0.78
CA LYS A 94 6.99 6.10 -0.08
C LYS A 94 7.48 4.79 0.51
N GLY A 95 8.11 3.96 -0.31
CA GLY A 95 8.75 2.72 0.14
C GLY A 95 9.04 1.77 -1.02
N ILE A 96 9.38 0.53 -0.68
CA ILE A 96 9.67 -0.54 -1.63
C ILE A 96 8.97 -1.82 -1.17
N VAL A 97 8.16 -2.42 -2.03
CA VAL A 97 7.60 -3.76 -1.79
C VAL A 97 8.55 -4.82 -2.36
N LYS A 98 9.08 -5.70 -1.51
CA LYS A 98 9.90 -6.85 -1.90
C LYS A 98 9.00 -8.05 -2.17
N THR A 99 9.22 -8.72 -3.30
CA THR A 99 8.61 -10.03 -3.56
C THR A 99 9.01 -10.99 -2.44
N LYS A 100 8.05 -11.75 -1.89
CA LYS A 100 8.42 -12.89 -1.04
C LYS A 100 9.25 -13.85 -1.87
N PRO A 101 10.38 -14.38 -1.35
CA PRO A 101 11.03 -15.51 -1.96
C PRO A 101 10.01 -16.63 -2.02
N GLN A 102 9.50 -16.94 -3.21
CA GLN A 102 8.76 -18.16 -3.42
C GLN A 102 9.78 -19.30 -3.22
N PRO A 103 9.55 -20.29 -2.34
CA PRO A 103 10.34 -21.50 -2.41
C PRO A 103 10.18 -22.01 -3.85
N GLU A 104 11.29 -22.00 -4.59
CA GLU A 104 11.35 -22.44 -5.98
C GLU A 104 10.53 -23.72 -6.10
N SER A 105 9.51 -23.68 -6.96
CA SER A 105 8.75 -24.86 -7.32
C SER A 105 9.74 -25.98 -7.60
N ALA A 106 9.62 -27.09 -6.87
CA ALA A 106 10.40 -28.30 -7.11
C ALA A 106 10.52 -28.57 -8.63
N PRO A 107 11.69 -28.97 -9.13
CA PRO A 107 11.97 -29.02 -10.56
C PRO A 107 10.88 -29.80 -11.30
N ALA A 108 10.28 -29.16 -12.30
CA ALA A 108 9.38 -29.80 -13.24
C ALA A 108 10.14 -30.96 -13.92
N ILE A 109 9.80 -32.19 -13.56
CA ILE A 109 10.30 -33.37 -14.25
C ILE A 109 9.71 -33.36 -15.67
N GLN A 110 10.53 -32.90 -16.63
CA GLN A 110 10.30 -33.09 -18.05
C GLN A 110 10.43 -34.59 -18.36
N ASN A 111 9.31 -35.30 -18.44
CA ASN A 111 9.29 -36.60 -19.08
C ASN A 111 9.01 -36.40 -20.58
N SER A 112 10.08 -36.14 -21.33
CA SER A 112 10.13 -36.47 -22.76
C SER A 112 11.09 -37.63 -22.94
N PRO A 113 10.66 -38.75 -23.54
CA PRO A 113 11.57 -39.55 -24.35
C PRO A 113 11.10 -39.57 -25.81
N LEU A 114 11.85 -38.86 -26.65
CA LEU A 114 11.96 -39.17 -28.08
C LEU A 114 13.02 -40.28 -28.21
N GLY A 115 12.67 -41.42 -28.79
CA GLY A 115 13.67 -42.43 -29.21
C GLY A 115 13.17 -43.88 -29.19
N ALA A 116 12.82 -44.40 -30.37
CA ALA A 116 12.56 -45.82 -30.62
C ALA A 116 13.80 -46.71 -30.40
N PRO A 117 13.64 -48.05 -30.36
CA PRO A 117 13.81 -48.77 -31.63
C PRO A 117 12.77 -49.88 -31.87
N GLN A 118 12.45 -50.10 -33.14
CA GLN A 118 11.77 -51.31 -33.63
C GLN A 118 12.60 -52.55 -33.28
N LYS A 119 11.96 -53.60 -32.77
CA LYS A 119 12.39 -54.98 -33.01
C LYS A 119 11.20 -55.90 -33.33
N SER A 120 11.37 -56.54 -34.48
CA SER A 120 10.66 -57.68 -35.05
C SER A 120 10.30 -58.73 -34.01
N ASN A 121 9.06 -59.24 -34.06
CA ASN A 121 8.73 -60.54 -33.50
C ASN A 121 7.93 -61.35 -34.51
N VAL A 122 8.57 -62.41 -35.00
CA VAL A 122 8.00 -63.50 -35.77
C VAL A 122 7.37 -64.51 -34.82
N LYS A 123 6.33 -65.18 -35.32
CA LYS A 123 5.90 -66.56 -35.05
C LYS A 123 4.66 -66.77 -34.17
N GLY A 124 3.71 -67.47 -34.79
CA GLY A 124 2.46 -68.01 -34.28
C GLY A 124 1.65 -68.43 -35.49
#